data_AF-A0A8C3LB84-F1
#
_entry.id   AF-A0A8C3LB84-F1
#
_cell.length_a   1.000
_cell.length_b   1.000
_cell.length_c   1.000
_cell.angle_alpha   90.00
_cell.angle_beta   90.00
_cell.angle_gamma   90.00
#
_symmetry.space_group_name_H-M   'P 1'
#
loop_
_entity.id
_entity.type
_entity.pdbx_description
1 polymer ?
#
loop_
_entity_poly.entity_id
_entity_poly.type
_entity_poly.pdbx_seq_one_letter_code
_entity_poly.pdbx_strand_id
1 'polypeptide(L)'
;MNILFLQWKVKLPPQKEVVTSDELMAHLGDCILSIKPQEKSEGLQLNFQQNVNDTMMVLPKLSTGLDVNVRFTGVSDFEYTPECIVFDLLNIPLYHGWLVDPQSPEVVRAVGKLSYNQLVEKIITCKHSGDPNLVTEGLIAEQFLESTASQLTYHGLCELTAAVKEEELSVFFRNNHFSTMIKHKGHLYLLVTDQGFLQEERVVWESLHNVDGDSCFCDTQFHLSHALGKEAAAPEQSQLDQDYMMALSLQQQQGQGPSVLSDLELARQLQQEEYQQQQQQQQRPPPAPPQVSGSPLCAPLLRPPPIPIPAVCL
;
A
#
# COMPACT_ATOMS: atom_id res chain seq x y z
N MET A 1 4.84 -22.16 -5.27
CA MET A 1 4.90 -23.18 -4.19
C MET A 1 3.95 -22.90 -3.05
N ASN A 2 3.95 -21.71 -2.43
CA ASN A 2 3.06 -21.39 -1.30
C ASN A 2 1.58 -21.71 -1.56
N ILE A 3 1.06 -21.36 -2.74
CA ILE A 3 -0.31 -21.73 -3.16
C ILE A 3 -0.54 -23.25 -3.11
N LEU A 4 0.42 -24.06 -3.58
CA LEU A 4 0.31 -25.52 -3.59
C LEU A 4 0.35 -26.12 -2.17
N PHE A 5 1.11 -25.50 -1.26
CA PHE A 5 1.11 -25.87 0.16
C PHE A 5 -0.22 -25.52 0.83
N LEU A 6 -0.74 -24.31 0.60
CA LEU A 6 -2.03 -23.87 1.13
C LEU A 6 -3.21 -24.70 0.60
N GLN A 7 -3.13 -25.20 -0.64
CA GLN A 7 -4.10 -26.12 -1.23
C GLN A 7 -3.90 -27.59 -0.81
N TRP A 8 -2.90 -27.90 0.03
CA TRP A 8 -2.50 -29.26 0.41
C TRP A 8 -2.18 -30.20 -0.75
N LYS A 9 -1.84 -29.65 -1.93
CA LYS A 9 -1.38 -30.42 -3.10
C LYS A 9 0.04 -30.95 -2.88
N VAL A 10 0.86 -30.16 -2.19
CA VAL A 10 2.19 -30.57 -1.72
C VAL A 10 2.18 -30.58 -0.20
N LYS A 11 2.80 -31.59 0.40
CA LYS A 11 2.91 -31.73 1.86
C LYS A 11 4.37 -31.90 2.24
N LEU A 12 4.79 -31.16 3.25
CA LEU A 12 6.10 -31.32 3.87
C LEU A 12 5.97 -32.21 5.12
N PRO A 13 7.02 -32.96 5.49
CA PRO A 13 7.06 -33.69 6.75
C PRO A 13 6.77 -32.76 7.94
N PRO A 14 6.05 -33.23 8.97
CA PRO A 14 5.90 -32.48 10.22
C PRO A 14 7.29 -32.13 10.77
N GLN A 15 7.51 -30.88 11.19
CA GLN A 15 8.79 -30.36 11.73
C GLN A 15 9.91 -30.12 10.70
N LYS A 16 9.61 -30.12 9.39
CA LYS A 16 10.61 -29.65 8.40
C LYS A 16 10.79 -28.13 8.52
N GLU A 17 11.96 -27.70 8.99
CA GLU A 17 12.31 -26.28 9.18
C GLU A 17 12.96 -25.65 7.95
N VAL A 18 13.67 -26.44 7.14
CA VAL A 18 14.41 -25.96 5.96
C VAL A 18 14.03 -26.78 4.73
N VAL A 19 13.82 -26.08 3.62
CA VAL A 19 13.55 -26.64 2.30
C VAL A 19 14.51 -26.04 1.27
N THR A 20 15.07 -26.86 0.39
CA THR A 20 15.99 -26.37 -0.65
C THR A 20 15.26 -26.04 -1.95
N SER A 21 15.88 -25.24 -2.82
CA SER A 21 15.33 -24.97 -4.15
C SER A 21 15.10 -26.26 -4.94
N ASP A 22 16.01 -27.22 -4.85
CA ASP A 22 15.90 -28.50 -5.57
C ASP A 22 14.70 -29.33 -5.10
N GLU A 23 14.43 -29.35 -3.79
CA GLU A 23 13.24 -30.00 -3.23
C GLU A 23 11.94 -29.32 -3.70
N LEU A 24 11.91 -27.99 -3.72
CA LEU A 24 10.76 -27.24 -4.21
C LEU A 24 10.52 -27.50 -5.71
N MET A 25 11.58 -27.54 -6.51
CA MET A 25 11.50 -27.85 -7.94
C MET A 25 11.03 -29.28 -8.19
N ALA A 26 11.51 -30.25 -7.40
CA ALA A 26 11.05 -31.64 -7.49
C ALA A 26 9.55 -31.74 -7.20
N HIS A 27 9.08 -31.12 -6.12
CA HIS A 27 7.65 -31.10 -5.79
C HIS A 27 6.80 -30.40 -6.86
N LEU A 28 7.31 -29.31 -7.44
CA LEU A 28 6.63 -28.59 -8.52
C LEU A 28 6.55 -29.45 -9.79
N GLY A 29 7.65 -30.10 -10.18
CA GLY A 29 7.72 -31.02 -11.31
C GLY A 29 6.75 -32.20 -11.16
N ASP A 30 6.72 -32.83 -9.98
CA ASP A 30 5.78 -33.91 -9.67
C ASP A 30 4.33 -33.46 -9.78
N CYS A 31 4.02 -32.24 -9.33
CA CYS A 31 2.68 -31.66 -9.47
C CYS A 31 2.32 -31.49 -10.95
N ILE A 32 3.21 -30.94 -11.77
CA ILE A 32 2.98 -30.70 -13.20
C ILE A 32 2.77 -32.00 -13.96
N LEU A 33 3.61 -33.01 -13.71
CA LEU A 33 3.50 -34.33 -14.35
C LEU A 33 2.23 -35.09 -13.95
N SER A 34 1.65 -34.76 -12.79
CA SER A 34 0.41 -35.37 -12.30
C SER A 34 -0.86 -34.73 -12.88
N ILE A 35 -0.73 -33.60 -13.60
CA ILE A 35 -1.87 -32.91 -14.22
C ILE A 35 -2.40 -33.77 -15.37
N LYS A 36 -3.71 -33.98 -15.38
CA LYS A 36 -4.39 -34.72 -16.45
C LYS A 36 -5.00 -33.75 -17.45
N PRO A 37 -4.94 -34.04 -18.76
CA PRO A 37 -5.61 -33.23 -19.77
C PRO A 37 -7.11 -33.22 -19.51
N GLN A 38 -7.74 -32.05 -19.56
CA GLN A 38 -9.18 -31.88 -19.31
C GLN A 38 -10.03 -32.57 -20.39
N GLU A 39 -9.52 -32.68 -21.63
CA GLU A 39 -10.24 -33.24 -22.76
C GLU A 39 -9.47 -34.34 -23.49
N LYS A 40 -10.20 -35.33 -24.02
CA LYS A 40 -9.64 -36.53 -24.67
C LYS A 40 -9.38 -36.37 -26.17
N SER A 41 -9.54 -35.18 -26.75
CA SER A 41 -9.24 -34.95 -28.17
C SER A 41 -7.75 -35.09 -28.45
N GLU A 42 -7.36 -35.82 -29.50
CA GLU A 42 -5.95 -36.08 -29.85
C GLU A 42 -5.15 -34.79 -30.06
N GLY A 43 -5.73 -33.78 -30.73
CA GLY A 43 -5.06 -32.50 -30.96
C GLY A 43 -4.81 -31.70 -29.67
N LEU A 44 -5.73 -31.77 -28.71
CA LEU A 44 -5.60 -31.10 -27.42
C LEU A 44 -4.61 -31.81 -26.49
N GLN A 45 -4.49 -33.14 -26.61
CA GLN A 45 -3.47 -33.90 -25.90
C GLN A 45 -2.06 -33.56 -26.37
N LEU A 46 -1.86 -33.38 -27.69
CA LEU A 46 -0.57 -32.94 -28.23
C LEU A 46 -0.20 -31.53 -27.73
N ASN A 47 -1.14 -30.60 -27.73
CA ASN A 47 -0.90 -29.25 -27.19
C ASN A 47 -0.59 -29.30 -25.69
N PHE A 48 -1.34 -30.08 -24.91
CA PHE A 48 -1.06 -30.27 -23.49
C PHE A 48 0.34 -30.85 -23.25
N GLN A 49 0.75 -31.86 -24.02
CA GLN A 49 2.06 -32.47 -23.90
C GLN A 49 3.18 -31.48 -24.24
N GLN A 50 2.97 -30.63 -25.24
CA GLN A 50 3.89 -29.56 -25.57
C GLN A 50 3.99 -28.54 -24.44
N ASN A 51 2.85 -28.11 -23.88
CA ASN A 51 2.83 -27.18 -22.76
C ASN A 51 3.58 -27.74 -21.54
N VAL A 52 3.42 -29.03 -21.22
CA VAL A 52 4.18 -29.69 -20.14
C VAL A 52 5.68 -29.68 -20.43
N ASN A 53 6.09 -29.96 -21.66
CA ASN A 53 7.51 -29.96 -22.01
C ASN A 53 8.12 -28.56 -21.92
N ASP A 54 7.42 -27.55 -22.44
CA ASP A 54 7.83 -26.14 -22.37
C ASP A 54 7.92 -25.68 -20.91
N THR A 55 6.98 -26.12 -20.06
CA THR A 55 7.01 -25.87 -18.61
C THR A 55 8.28 -26.42 -17.97
N MET A 56 8.66 -27.66 -18.27
CA MET A 56 9.85 -28.28 -17.69
C MET A 56 11.14 -27.54 -18.08
N MET A 57 11.17 -26.91 -19.26
CA MET A 57 12.29 -26.09 -19.70
C MET A 57 12.38 -24.74 -18.96
N VAL A 58 11.26 -24.17 -18.52
CA VAL A 58 11.23 -22.88 -17.82
C VAL A 58 11.30 -23.02 -16.29
N LEU A 59 11.07 -24.21 -15.72
CA LEU A 59 11.11 -24.44 -14.26
C LEU A 59 12.35 -23.85 -13.57
N PRO A 60 13.59 -24.03 -14.07
CA PRO A 60 14.77 -23.47 -13.42
C PRO A 60 14.75 -21.94 -13.35
N LYS A 61 14.07 -21.25 -14.28
CA LYS A 61 13.97 -19.79 -14.27
C LYS A 61 13.13 -19.26 -13.12
N LEU A 62 12.19 -20.07 -12.59
CA LEU A 62 11.35 -19.66 -11.46
C LEU A 62 12.17 -19.37 -10.19
N SER A 63 13.39 -19.92 -10.04
CA SER A 63 14.27 -19.59 -8.91
C SER A 63 15.19 -18.40 -9.19
N THR A 64 15.47 -18.07 -10.45
CA THR A 64 16.40 -16.99 -10.82
C THR A 64 15.71 -15.68 -11.20
N GLY A 65 14.40 -15.72 -11.46
CA GLY A 65 13.60 -14.56 -11.88
C GLY A 65 12.75 -14.90 -13.11
N LEU A 66 11.48 -14.50 -13.05
CA LEU A 66 10.51 -14.72 -14.11
C LEU A 66 10.27 -13.44 -14.90
N ASP A 67 10.50 -13.48 -16.20
CA ASP A 67 10.24 -12.34 -17.07
C ASP A 67 8.75 -12.26 -17.40
N VAL A 68 8.12 -11.15 -17.01
CA VAL A 68 6.73 -10.83 -17.33
C VAL A 68 6.65 -9.46 -17.98
N ASN A 69 5.76 -9.31 -18.95
CA ASN A 69 5.53 -8.05 -19.64
C ASN A 69 4.04 -7.71 -19.58
N VAL A 70 3.68 -6.76 -18.71
CA VAL A 70 2.30 -6.36 -18.46
C VAL A 70 1.73 -5.52 -19.60
N ARG A 71 0.41 -5.54 -19.75
CA ARG A 71 -0.35 -4.56 -20.52
C ARG A 71 -1.22 -3.76 -19.56
N PHE A 72 -1.38 -2.47 -19.82
CA PHE A 72 -2.06 -1.57 -18.88
C PHE A 72 -3.59 -1.59 -18.99
N THR A 73 -4.15 -2.55 -19.74
CA THR A 73 -5.57 -2.59 -20.15
C THR A 73 -6.49 -3.38 -19.23
N GLY A 74 -5.94 -4.29 -18.42
CA GLY A 74 -6.71 -5.18 -17.56
C GLY A 74 -5.82 -5.90 -16.57
N VAL A 75 -6.39 -6.39 -15.46
CA VAL A 75 -5.61 -6.99 -14.35
C VAL A 75 -4.95 -8.34 -14.66
N SER A 76 -5.39 -9.02 -15.71
CA SER A 76 -4.84 -10.30 -16.18
C SER A 76 -4.10 -10.17 -17.51
N ASP A 77 -3.88 -8.94 -17.99
CA ASP A 77 -3.37 -8.72 -19.34
C ASP A 77 -1.84 -8.73 -19.33
N PHE A 78 -1.26 -9.90 -19.62
CA PHE A 78 0.16 -10.07 -19.85
C PHE A 78 0.44 -10.37 -21.32
N GLU A 79 1.62 -10.01 -21.82
CA GLU A 79 2.16 -10.64 -23.01
C GLU A 79 2.46 -12.11 -22.69
N TYR A 80 1.98 -13.02 -23.54
CA TYR A 80 2.20 -14.44 -23.34
C TYR A 80 3.67 -14.77 -23.53
N THR A 81 4.34 -15.06 -22.42
CA THR A 81 5.71 -15.58 -22.39
C THR A 81 5.67 -17.09 -22.09
N PRO A 82 6.66 -17.88 -22.56
CA PRO A 82 6.77 -19.29 -22.22
C PRO A 82 6.75 -19.54 -20.71
N GLU A 83 7.23 -18.58 -19.92
CA GLU A 83 7.23 -18.56 -18.47
C GLU A 83 5.82 -18.58 -17.85
N CYS A 84 4.85 -17.95 -18.50
CA CYS A 84 3.47 -17.86 -18.00
C CYS A 84 2.72 -19.20 -18.05
N ILE A 85 3.17 -20.14 -18.89
CA ILE A 85 2.54 -21.45 -19.08
C ILE A 85 2.44 -22.27 -17.78
N VAL A 86 3.36 -22.03 -16.85
CA VAL A 86 3.40 -22.68 -15.53
C VAL A 86 2.11 -22.37 -14.75
N PHE A 87 1.66 -21.12 -14.81
CA PHE A 87 0.46 -20.67 -14.11
C PHE A 87 -0.80 -21.26 -14.75
N ASP A 88 -0.85 -21.29 -16.08
CA ASP A 88 -1.95 -21.88 -16.84
C ASP A 88 -2.11 -23.38 -16.56
N LEU A 89 -1.00 -24.13 -16.58
CA LEU A 89 -1.03 -25.56 -16.27
C LEU A 89 -1.50 -25.82 -14.84
N LEU A 90 -0.96 -25.08 -13.86
CA LEU A 90 -1.34 -25.24 -12.46
C LEU A 90 -2.76 -24.71 -12.16
N ASN A 91 -3.41 -24.07 -13.15
CA ASN A 91 -4.67 -23.37 -13.02
C ASN A 91 -4.63 -22.36 -11.85
N ILE A 92 -3.56 -21.56 -11.84
CA ILE A 92 -3.33 -20.49 -10.88
C ILE A 92 -3.42 -19.16 -11.64
N PRO A 93 -4.38 -18.28 -11.33
CA PRO A 93 -4.45 -16.98 -11.97
C PRO A 93 -3.22 -16.11 -11.65
N LEU A 94 -2.70 -15.42 -12.66
CA LEU A 94 -1.69 -14.38 -12.52
C LEU A 94 -2.35 -13.01 -12.72
N TYR A 95 -2.11 -12.10 -11.79
CA TYR A 95 -2.67 -10.75 -11.81
C TYR A 95 -1.60 -9.67 -11.60
N HIS A 96 -1.88 -8.47 -12.09
CA HIS A 96 -1.18 -7.24 -11.74
C HIS A 96 -2.22 -6.10 -11.54
N GLY A 97 -1.81 -5.02 -10.89
CA GLY A 97 -2.67 -3.85 -10.66
C GLY A 97 -2.17 -2.59 -11.36
N TRP A 98 -1.28 -2.73 -12.34
CA TRP A 98 -0.72 -1.61 -13.09
C TRP A 98 -1.60 -1.25 -14.30
N LEU A 99 -2.71 -0.55 -14.04
CA LEU A 99 -3.67 -0.19 -15.08
C LEU A 99 -3.72 1.30 -15.31
N VAL A 100 -3.99 1.69 -16.56
CA VAL A 100 -4.30 3.08 -16.90
C VAL A 100 -5.69 3.44 -16.37
N ASP A 101 -5.83 4.64 -15.81
CA ASP A 101 -7.13 5.14 -15.34
C ASP A 101 -7.97 5.63 -16.54
N PRO A 102 -9.16 5.07 -16.79
CA PRO A 102 -10.07 5.53 -17.84
C PRO A 102 -10.51 6.99 -17.70
N GLN A 103 -10.41 7.58 -16.50
CA GLN A 103 -10.70 8.99 -16.27
C GLN A 103 -9.68 9.94 -16.93
N SER A 104 -8.52 9.43 -17.33
CA SER A 104 -7.44 10.17 -17.99
C SER A 104 -7.35 9.80 -19.49
N PRO A 105 -8.23 10.32 -20.36
CA PRO A 105 -8.31 9.90 -21.77
C PRO A 105 -7.03 10.19 -22.56
N GLU A 106 -6.26 11.19 -22.15
CA GLU A 106 -4.97 11.53 -22.75
C GLU A 106 -3.94 10.41 -22.53
N VAL A 107 -3.88 9.87 -21.30
CA VAL A 107 -3.01 8.74 -20.95
C VAL A 107 -3.49 7.46 -21.62
N VAL A 108 -4.80 7.20 -21.63
CA VAL A 108 -5.39 6.04 -22.33
C VAL A 108 -5.02 6.06 -23.83
N ARG A 109 -5.09 7.23 -24.47
CA ARG A 109 -4.69 7.39 -25.87
C ARG A 109 -3.18 7.17 -26.07
N ALA A 110 -2.36 7.74 -25.19
CA ALA A 110 -0.91 7.65 -25.28
C ALA A 110 -0.37 6.22 -25.02
N VAL A 111 -0.94 5.52 -24.05
CA VAL A 111 -0.57 4.14 -23.70
C VAL A 111 -1.21 3.13 -24.66
N GLY A 112 -2.50 3.31 -24.98
CA GLY A 112 -3.25 2.43 -25.87
C GLY A 112 -3.32 0.99 -25.35
N LYS A 113 -2.99 0.03 -26.22
CA LYS A 113 -2.96 -1.42 -25.91
C LYS A 113 -1.53 -1.99 -25.82
N LEU A 114 -0.56 -1.10 -25.67
CA LEU A 114 0.85 -1.47 -25.66
C LEU A 114 1.19 -2.19 -24.35
N SER A 115 2.11 -3.15 -24.45
CA SER A 115 2.76 -3.70 -23.27
C SER A 115 3.78 -2.71 -22.68
N TYR A 116 4.32 -2.98 -21.51
CA TYR A 116 5.41 -2.19 -20.92
C TYR A 116 6.59 -2.04 -21.90
N ASN A 117 7.11 -3.13 -22.45
CA ASN A 117 8.23 -3.07 -23.40
C ASN A 117 7.93 -2.20 -24.63
N GLN A 118 6.75 -2.39 -25.24
CA GLN A 118 6.31 -1.62 -26.40
C GLN A 118 6.12 -0.14 -26.07
N LEU A 119 5.65 0.18 -24.86
CA LEU A 119 5.45 1.56 -24.41
C LEU A 119 6.79 2.27 -24.24
N VAL A 120 7.79 1.61 -23.65
CA VAL A 120 9.15 2.16 -23.50
C VAL A 120 9.77 2.45 -24.87
N GLU A 121 9.68 1.52 -25.82
CA GLU A 121 10.15 1.74 -27.20
C GLU A 121 9.42 2.90 -27.90
N LYS A 122 8.10 3.00 -27.70
CA LYS A 122 7.30 4.12 -28.21
C LYS A 122 7.76 5.45 -27.62
N ILE A 123 8.01 5.54 -26.32
CA ILE A 123 8.50 6.76 -25.66
C ILE A 123 9.82 7.22 -26.30
N ILE A 124 10.76 6.30 -26.52
CA ILE A 124 12.04 6.61 -27.16
C ILE A 124 11.82 7.12 -28.59
N THR A 125 10.92 6.50 -29.34
CA THR A 125 10.61 6.90 -30.73
C THR A 125 9.95 8.27 -30.78
N CYS A 126 8.99 8.53 -29.89
CA CYS A 126 8.29 9.80 -29.77
C CYS A 126 9.23 10.96 -29.42
N LYS A 127 10.19 10.74 -28.50
CA LYS A 127 11.18 11.77 -28.11
C LYS A 127 12.08 12.24 -29.25
N HIS A 128 12.37 11.36 -30.20
CA HIS A 128 13.22 11.67 -31.35
C HIS A 128 12.42 12.10 -32.59
N SER A 129 11.09 12.17 -32.49
CA SER A 129 10.22 12.59 -33.59
C SER A 129 10.27 14.11 -33.81
N GLY A 130 10.15 14.53 -35.07
CA GLY A 130 9.96 15.94 -35.43
C GLY A 130 8.50 16.43 -35.34
N ASP A 131 7.54 15.52 -35.10
CA ASP A 131 6.12 15.86 -34.95
C ASP A 131 5.81 16.23 -33.48
N PRO A 132 5.36 17.47 -33.19
CA PRO A 132 5.04 17.90 -31.83
C PRO A 132 3.94 17.07 -31.16
N ASN A 133 3.02 16.48 -31.94
CA ASN A 133 1.96 15.65 -31.37
C ASN A 133 2.53 14.34 -30.81
N LEU A 134 3.45 13.70 -31.54
CA LEU A 134 4.11 12.47 -31.10
C LEU A 134 5.01 12.73 -29.89
N VAL A 135 5.71 13.87 -29.86
CA VAL A 135 6.52 14.27 -28.69
C VAL A 135 5.63 14.42 -27.45
N THR A 136 4.48 15.09 -27.59
CA THR A 136 3.52 15.26 -26.48
C THR A 136 2.98 13.91 -25.99
N GLU A 137 2.65 13.01 -26.91
CA GLU A 137 2.19 11.65 -26.57
C GLU A 137 3.27 10.85 -25.81
N GLY A 138 4.53 10.97 -26.22
CA GLY A 138 5.66 10.35 -25.54
C GLY A 138 5.88 10.88 -24.13
N LEU A 139 5.73 12.20 -23.92
CA LEU A 139 5.83 12.83 -22.59
C LEU A 139 4.71 12.37 -21.65
N ILE A 140 3.48 12.25 -22.15
CA ILE A 140 2.34 11.74 -21.36
C ILE A 140 2.58 10.28 -20.94
N ALA A 141 3.05 9.45 -21.87
CA ALA A 141 3.38 8.04 -21.58
C ALA A 141 4.53 7.90 -20.57
N GLU A 142 5.56 8.74 -20.68
CA GLU A 142 6.66 8.79 -19.72
C GLU A 142 6.18 9.22 -18.33
N GLN A 143 5.42 10.31 -18.24
CA GLN A 143 4.85 10.78 -16.99
C GLN A 143 3.96 9.72 -16.31
N PHE A 144 3.21 8.94 -17.10
CA PHE A 144 2.44 7.81 -16.59
C PHE A 144 3.36 6.77 -15.92
N LEU A 145 4.44 6.34 -16.59
CA LEU A 145 5.38 5.38 -16.00
C LEU A 145 6.06 5.91 -14.74
N GLU A 146 6.44 7.19 -14.73
CA GLU A 146 7.06 7.83 -13.56
C GLU A 146 6.08 7.93 -12.37
N SER A 147 4.87 8.42 -12.61
CA SER A 147 3.85 8.60 -11.57
C SER A 147 3.32 7.26 -11.00
N THR A 148 3.43 6.19 -11.78
CA THR A 148 2.96 4.84 -11.39
C THR A 148 4.10 3.85 -11.20
N ALA A 149 5.30 4.35 -10.86
CA ALA A 149 6.51 3.53 -10.69
C ALA A 149 6.38 2.43 -9.61
N SER A 150 5.41 2.55 -8.69
CA SER A 150 5.05 1.49 -7.72
C SER A 150 4.34 0.28 -8.33
N GLN A 151 4.04 0.32 -9.63
CA GLN A 151 3.39 -0.72 -10.44
C GLN A 151 1.99 -1.11 -9.92
N LEU A 152 1.32 -0.20 -9.22
CA LEU A 152 -0.04 -0.38 -8.72
C LEU A 152 -0.78 0.96 -8.77
N THR A 153 -1.93 0.99 -9.44
CA THR A 153 -2.79 2.19 -9.51
C THR A 153 -4.08 1.96 -8.71
N TYR A 154 -4.73 3.03 -8.27
CA TYR A 154 -6.02 2.91 -7.57
C TYR A 154 -7.09 2.27 -8.48
N HIS A 155 -7.11 2.63 -9.77
CA HIS A 155 -7.99 1.98 -10.75
C HIS A 155 -7.72 0.48 -10.82
N GLY A 156 -6.44 0.09 -10.94
CA GLY A 156 -6.04 -1.31 -10.96
C GLY A 156 -6.40 -2.06 -9.68
N LEU A 157 -6.26 -1.44 -8.51
CA LEU A 157 -6.65 -2.05 -7.23
C LEU A 157 -8.16 -2.29 -7.14
N CYS A 158 -8.97 -1.33 -7.59
CA CYS A 158 -10.43 -1.48 -7.65
C CYS A 158 -10.84 -2.60 -8.62
N GLU A 159 -10.25 -2.62 -9.80
CA GLU A 159 -10.52 -3.65 -10.80
C GLU A 159 -10.07 -5.03 -10.31
N LEU A 160 -8.92 -5.11 -9.64
CA LEU A 160 -8.40 -6.34 -9.05
C LEU A 160 -9.36 -6.89 -7.98
N THR A 161 -9.84 -6.01 -7.10
CA THR A 161 -10.82 -6.36 -6.07
C THR A 161 -12.12 -6.86 -6.69
N ALA A 162 -12.53 -6.34 -7.85
CA ALA A 162 -13.72 -6.80 -8.56
C ALA A 162 -13.50 -8.13 -9.33
N ALA A 163 -12.33 -8.31 -9.95
CA ALA A 163 -12.03 -9.44 -10.83
C ALA A 163 -11.64 -10.72 -10.08
N VAL A 164 -10.90 -10.60 -8.97
CA VAL A 164 -10.46 -11.76 -8.17
C VAL A 164 -11.67 -12.41 -7.51
N LYS A 165 -11.79 -13.73 -7.59
CA LYS A 165 -12.89 -14.47 -6.96
C LYS A 165 -12.63 -14.63 -5.46
N GLU A 166 -13.73 -14.70 -4.71
CA GLU A 166 -13.68 -14.94 -3.27
C GLU A 166 -13.04 -16.30 -2.95
N GLU A 167 -12.14 -16.34 -1.96
CA GLU A 167 -11.37 -17.52 -1.54
C GLU A 167 -10.47 -18.15 -2.62
N GLU A 168 -10.20 -17.45 -3.73
CA GLU A 168 -9.30 -17.93 -4.79
C GLU A 168 -7.85 -17.51 -4.50
N LEU A 169 -6.95 -18.50 -4.46
CA LEU A 169 -5.51 -18.27 -4.37
C LEU A 169 -4.94 -17.95 -5.77
N SER A 170 -4.25 -16.83 -5.87
CA SER A 170 -3.67 -16.32 -7.12
C SER A 170 -2.27 -15.77 -6.89
N VAL A 171 -1.55 -15.49 -7.97
CA VAL A 171 -0.25 -14.82 -7.94
C VAL A 171 -0.44 -13.36 -8.33
N PHE A 172 0.14 -12.45 -7.56
CA PHE A 172 0.09 -11.03 -7.80
C PHE A 172 1.49 -10.50 -8.09
N PHE A 173 1.67 -9.85 -9.24
CA PHE A 173 2.91 -9.21 -9.66
C PHE A 173 2.87 -7.71 -9.37
N ARG A 174 3.84 -7.24 -8.59
CA ARG A 174 4.03 -5.82 -8.27
C ARG A 174 5.50 -5.55 -7.91
N ASN A 175 6.03 -4.44 -8.41
CA ASN A 175 7.39 -3.96 -8.13
C ASN A 175 8.47 -5.05 -8.31
N ASN A 176 8.41 -5.76 -9.44
CA ASN A 176 9.29 -6.89 -9.77
C ASN A 176 9.27 -8.04 -8.75
N HIS A 177 8.21 -8.14 -7.95
CA HIS A 177 8.01 -9.20 -6.97
C HIS A 177 6.71 -9.96 -7.25
N PHE A 178 6.72 -11.27 -6.98
CA PHE A 178 5.54 -12.14 -7.06
C PHE A 178 5.07 -12.51 -5.65
N SER A 179 3.88 -12.07 -5.29
CA SER A 179 3.25 -12.39 -4.01
C SER A 179 2.12 -13.39 -4.20
N THR A 180 1.89 -14.25 -3.20
CA THR A 180 0.66 -15.06 -3.15
C THR A 180 -0.48 -14.18 -2.66
N MET A 181 -1.57 -14.10 -3.40
CA MET A 181 -2.72 -13.25 -3.10
C MET A 181 -3.98 -14.10 -2.89
N ILE A 182 -4.82 -13.68 -1.96
CA ILE A 182 -6.16 -14.23 -1.73
C ILE A 182 -7.16 -13.10 -1.51
N LYS A 183 -8.40 -13.33 -1.89
CA LYS A 183 -9.52 -12.46 -1.54
C LYS A 183 -10.36 -13.10 -0.43
N HIS A 184 -10.55 -12.37 0.67
CA HIS A 184 -11.36 -12.80 1.81
C HIS A 184 -12.28 -11.67 2.28
N LYS A 185 -13.58 -11.97 2.41
CA LYS A 185 -14.67 -11.03 2.70
C LYS A 185 -14.62 -9.76 1.84
N GLY A 186 -14.28 -9.90 0.56
CA GLY A 186 -14.20 -8.77 -0.37
C GLY A 186 -12.94 -7.90 -0.24
N HIS A 187 -11.98 -8.26 0.62
CA HIS A 187 -10.70 -7.60 0.77
C HIS A 187 -9.56 -8.47 0.21
N LEU A 188 -8.54 -7.83 -0.37
CA LEU A 188 -7.35 -8.50 -0.89
C LEU A 188 -6.28 -8.60 0.18
N TYR A 189 -5.60 -9.75 0.21
CA TYR A 189 -4.51 -10.04 1.14
C TYR A 189 -3.34 -10.69 0.40
N LEU A 190 -2.13 -10.32 0.80
CA LEU A 190 -0.87 -10.90 0.32
C LEU A 190 -0.25 -11.76 1.42
N LEU A 191 0.28 -12.93 1.07
CA LEU A 191 0.96 -13.80 2.02
C LEU A 191 2.31 -13.17 2.41
N VAL A 192 2.55 -13.03 3.70
CA VAL A 192 3.84 -12.55 4.22
C VAL A 192 4.85 -13.69 4.10
N THR A 193 5.90 -13.47 3.32
CA THR A 193 6.97 -14.46 3.06
C THR A 193 8.35 -13.99 3.49
N ASP A 194 8.46 -12.79 4.06
CA ASP A 194 9.74 -12.26 4.52
C ASP A 194 10.22 -12.99 5.78
N GLN A 195 11.53 -13.30 5.81
CA GLN A 195 12.14 -14.08 6.88
C GLN A 195 12.12 -13.34 8.23
N GLY A 196 12.00 -12.01 8.25
CA GLY A 196 11.88 -11.22 9.48
C GLY A 196 10.66 -11.60 10.33
N PHE A 197 9.59 -12.09 9.70
CA PHE A 197 8.36 -12.52 10.38
C PHE A 197 8.32 -14.01 10.71
N LEU A 198 9.42 -14.76 10.51
CA LEU A 198 9.46 -16.21 10.73
C LEU A 198 9.02 -16.63 12.14
N GLN A 199 9.32 -15.82 13.16
CA GLN A 199 8.97 -16.11 14.56
C GLN A 199 7.58 -15.55 14.96
N GLU A 200 6.96 -14.75 14.10
CA GLU A 200 5.68 -14.10 14.37
C GLU A 200 4.52 -14.93 13.81
N GLU A 201 4.09 -15.96 14.55
CA GLU A 201 2.99 -16.86 14.13
C GLU A 201 1.65 -16.12 13.86
N ARG A 202 1.50 -14.91 14.39
CA ARG A 202 0.30 -14.09 14.20
C ARG A 202 0.34 -13.26 12.92
N VAL A 203 1.46 -13.19 12.20
CA VAL A 203 1.61 -12.40 10.98
C VAL A 203 1.70 -13.35 9.79
N VAL A 204 0.56 -13.55 9.13
CA VAL A 204 0.44 -14.47 7.99
C VAL A 204 0.07 -13.72 6.72
N TRP A 205 -0.88 -12.79 6.83
CA TRP A 205 -1.42 -12.03 5.71
C TRP A 205 -1.16 -10.53 5.88
N GLU A 206 -0.97 -9.84 4.78
CA GLU A 206 -0.84 -8.39 4.69
C GLU A 206 -1.99 -7.85 3.84
N SER A 207 -2.74 -6.86 4.34
CA SER A 207 -3.86 -6.29 3.60
C SER A 207 -3.39 -5.47 2.40
N LEU A 208 -3.98 -5.68 1.23
CA LEU A 208 -3.75 -4.86 0.04
C LEU A 208 -4.97 -3.96 -0.21
N HIS A 209 -4.97 -2.77 0.39
CA HIS A 209 -6.08 -1.81 0.27
C HIS A 209 -5.66 -0.41 -0.18
N ASN A 210 -4.36 -0.15 -0.32
CA ASN A 210 -3.82 1.10 -0.85
C ASN A 210 -2.60 0.88 -1.74
N VAL A 211 -2.20 1.94 -2.43
CA VAL A 211 -1.02 1.96 -3.31
C VAL A 211 0.25 2.36 -2.56
N ASP A 212 0.11 3.08 -1.44
CA ASP A 212 1.21 3.74 -0.73
C ASP A 212 1.96 2.82 0.25
N GLY A 213 1.42 1.63 0.54
CA GLY A 213 2.07 0.64 1.42
C GLY A 213 1.66 0.71 2.88
N ASP A 214 0.63 1.48 3.23
CA ASP A 214 0.06 1.51 4.59
C ASP A 214 -0.76 0.23 4.83
N SER A 215 -0.11 -0.91 5.00
CA SER A 215 -0.78 -2.21 5.15
C SER A 215 -1.04 -2.57 6.62
N CYS A 216 -2.00 -3.46 6.83
CA CYS A 216 -2.28 -4.06 8.13
C CYS A 216 -1.94 -5.55 8.05
N PHE A 217 -1.25 -6.07 9.07
CA PHE A 217 -1.00 -7.50 9.20
C PHE A 217 -2.19 -8.23 9.82
N CYS A 218 -2.39 -9.46 9.39
CA CYS A 218 -3.47 -10.33 9.82
C CYS A 218 -2.96 -11.76 10.08
N ASP A 219 -3.64 -12.46 10.98
CA ASP A 219 -3.40 -13.86 11.29
C ASP A 219 -4.02 -14.81 10.24
N THR A 220 -3.87 -16.12 10.43
CA THR A 220 -4.42 -17.17 9.55
C THR A 220 -5.93 -17.06 9.31
N GLN A 221 -6.68 -16.42 10.22
CA GLN A 221 -8.13 -16.24 10.13
C GLN A 221 -8.53 -14.85 9.61
N PHE A 222 -7.56 -14.08 9.10
CA PHE A 222 -7.75 -12.71 8.62
C PHE A 222 -8.18 -11.72 9.73
N HIS A 223 -7.86 -12.02 10.99
CA HIS A 223 -8.02 -11.06 12.08
C HIS A 223 -6.77 -10.18 12.18
N LEU A 224 -6.98 -8.89 12.42
CA LEU A 224 -5.89 -7.91 12.57
C LEU A 224 -4.91 -8.36 13.66
N SER A 225 -3.66 -8.54 13.26
CA SER A 225 -2.55 -8.82 14.16
C SER A 225 -2.24 -7.51 14.86
N HIS A 226 -2.65 -7.39 16.11
CA HIS A 226 -2.27 -6.24 16.92
C HIS A 226 -0.75 -6.18 16.97
N ALA A 227 -0.17 -5.16 16.34
CA ALA A 227 1.27 -4.95 16.36
C ALA A 227 1.76 -5.02 17.81
N LEU A 228 2.82 -5.79 18.03
CA LEU A 228 3.67 -5.68 19.20
C LEU A 228 3.99 -4.18 19.40
N GLY A 229 3.44 -3.57 20.45
CA GLY A 229 3.87 -2.23 20.90
C GLY A 229 2.95 -1.03 20.64
N LYS A 230 1.64 -1.20 20.51
CA LYS A 230 0.69 -0.16 20.96
C LYS A 230 -0.39 -0.80 21.80
N GLU A 231 -0.15 -0.84 23.11
CA GLU A 231 -1.27 -0.78 24.04
C GLU A 231 -2.14 0.40 23.61
N ALA A 232 -3.41 0.12 23.41
CA ALA A 232 -4.43 1.14 23.34
C ALA A 232 -4.30 1.99 24.61
N ALA A 233 -3.72 3.18 24.47
CA ALA A 233 -3.69 4.16 25.52
C ALA A 233 -5.12 4.63 25.77
N ALA A 234 -5.72 4.05 26.81
CA ALA A 234 -6.85 4.60 27.53
C ALA A 234 -6.66 4.29 29.02
N PRO A 235 -6.86 5.27 29.92
CA PRO A 235 -6.23 6.58 30.01
C PRO A 235 -5.00 6.56 30.96
N GLU A 236 -4.16 7.59 30.88
CA GLU A 236 -2.88 7.83 31.59
C GLU A 236 -2.98 7.96 33.13
N GLN A 237 -3.92 7.29 33.82
CA GLN A 237 -4.09 7.42 35.27
C GLN A 237 -3.27 6.43 36.10
N SER A 238 -2.89 5.27 35.54
CA SER A 238 -2.24 4.22 36.36
C SER A 238 -0.72 4.33 36.49
N GLN A 239 -0.04 5.02 35.57
CA GLN A 239 1.43 5.17 35.61
C GLN A 239 1.85 6.33 36.52
N LEU A 240 1.08 7.42 36.55
CA LEU A 240 1.32 8.56 37.45
C LEU A 240 1.24 8.15 38.93
N ASP A 241 0.34 7.22 39.28
CA ASP A 241 0.18 6.75 40.66
C ASP A 241 1.37 5.94 41.17
N GLN A 242 2.08 5.19 40.30
CA GLN A 242 3.25 4.41 40.71
C GLN A 242 4.48 5.29 40.94
N ASP A 243 4.72 6.27 40.07
CA ASP A 243 5.83 7.21 40.23
C ASP A 243 5.60 8.15 41.42
N TYR A 244 4.35 8.57 41.66
CA TYR A 244 3.98 9.35 42.85
C TYR A 244 4.19 8.56 44.15
N MET A 245 3.86 7.26 44.15
CA MET A 245 4.03 6.39 45.32
C MET A 245 5.52 6.08 45.58
N MET A 246 6.34 5.93 44.54
CA MET A 246 7.80 5.81 44.68
C MET A 246 8.43 7.11 45.21
N ALA A 247 8.04 8.27 44.68
CA ALA A 247 8.54 9.57 45.14
C ALA A 247 8.25 9.83 46.63
N LEU A 248 7.04 9.50 47.11
CA LEU A 248 6.67 9.61 48.52
C LEU A 248 7.50 8.69 49.43
N SER A 249 7.80 7.47 48.97
CA SER A 249 8.61 6.51 49.75
C SER A 249 10.08 6.94 49.90
N LEU A 250 10.66 7.53 48.85
CA LEU A 250 12.01 8.10 48.88
C LEU A 250 12.09 9.30 49.84
N GLN A 251 11.04 10.10 49.92
CA GLN A 251 10.98 11.26 50.82
C GLN A 251 10.87 10.85 52.31
N GLN A 252 10.24 9.72 52.63
CA GLN A 252 10.19 9.21 54.01
C GLN A 252 11.49 8.57 54.50
N GLN A 253 12.37 8.11 53.61
CA GLN A 253 13.64 7.48 54.01
C GLN A 253 14.78 8.48 54.27
N GLN A 254 14.70 9.72 53.81
CA GLN A 254 15.72 10.75 54.06
C GLN A 254 15.31 11.70 55.18
N GLY A 255 15.22 11.17 56.40
CA GLY A 255 15.28 11.98 57.61
C GLY A 255 16.71 12.02 58.15
N GLN A 256 17.46 13.09 57.84
CA GLN A 256 18.46 13.79 58.68
C GLN A 256 19.59 14.44 57.85
N GLY A 257 19.68 15.77 57.90
CA GLY A 257 20.86 16.54 57.47
C GLY A 257 20.53 18.00 57.13
N PRO A 258 21.08 19.01 57.82
CA PRO A 258 20.68 20.41 57.67
C PRO A 258 21.47 21.15 56.58
N SER A 259 20.82 22.15 55.99
CA SER A 259 21.41 23.27 55.22
C SER A 259 21.86 23.00 53.79
N VAL A 260 20.90 22.83 52.89
CA VAL A 260 20.84 23.53 51.59
C VAL A 260 19.35 23.82 51.39
N LEU A 261 18.95 25.01 50.94
CA LEU A 261 17.56 25.32 50.56
C LEU A 261 17.04 24.13 49.75
N SER A 262 16.07 23.40 50.31
CA SER A 262 15.69 22.11 49.77
C SER A 262 15.15 22.34 48.37
N ASP A 263 15.63 21.62 47.36
CA ASP A 263 15.11 21.69 45.99
C ASP A 263 13.58 21.60 45.94
N LEU A 264 12.97 21.00 46.97
CA LEU A 264 11.54 20.97 47.23
C LEU A 264 10.90 22.37 47.41
N GLU A 265 11.54 23.27 48.18
CA GLU A 265 11.03 24.63 48.39
C GLU A 265 11.09 25.44 47.10
N LEU A 266 12.19 25.31 46.34
CA LEU A 266 12.32 25.98 45.05
C LEU A 266 11.32 25.45 44.01
N ALA A 267 11.15 24.12 43.95
CA ALA A 267 10.17 23.49 43.07
C ALA A 267 8.74 23.93 43.41
N ARG A 268 8.40 24.01 44.70
CA ARG A 268 7.09 24.47 45.16
C ARG A 268 6.85 25.95 44.83
N GLN A 269 7.89 26.76 44.86
CA GLN A 269 7.82 28.18 44.51
C GLN A 269 7.61 28.39 43.00
N LEU A 270 8.35 27.68 42.14
CA LEU A 270 8.18 27.71 40.69
C LEU A 270 6.78 27.26 40.25
N GLN A 271 6.26 26.20 40.89
CA GLN A 271 4.92 25.71 40.61
C GLN A 271 3.84 26.74 40.97
N GLN A 272 4.07 27.52 42.03
CA GLN A 272 3.15 28.58 42.45
C GLN A 272 3.20 29.79 41.50
N GLU A 273 4.37 30.11 40.95
CA GLU A 273 4.53 31.15 39.93
C GLU A 273 3.84 30.79 38.61
N GLU A 274 3.96 29.55 38.13
CA GLU A 274 3.22 29.09 36.94
C GLU A 274 1.71 29.17 37.14
N TYR A 275 1.22 28.80 38.33
CA TYR A 275 -0.21 28.86 38.64
C TYR A 275 -0.73 30.30 38.66
N GLN A 276 0.07 31.25 39.17
CA GLN A 276 -0.28 32.68 39.13
C GLN A 276 -0.22 33.25 37.71
N GLN A 277 0.74 32.82 36.87
CA GLN A 277 0.80 33.24 35.47
C GLN A 277 -0.40 32.73 34.67
N GLN A 278 -0.84 31.49 34.90
CA GLN A 278 -2.06 30.96 34.28
C GLN A 278 -3.32 31.70 34.74
N GLN A 279 -3.42 32.06 36.03
CA GLN A 279 -4.53 32.88 36.53
C GLN A 279 -4.52 34.30 35.96
N GLN A 280 -3.35 34.92 35.76
CA GLN A 280 -3.24 36.23 35.11
C GLN A 280 -3.59 36.18 33.62
N GLN A 281 -3.33 35.07 32.92
CA GLN A 281 -3.79 34.89 31.55
C GLN A 281 -5.32 34.71 31.45
N GLN A 282 -5.97 34.14 32.47
CA GLN A 282 -7.43 34.01 32.52
C GLN A 282 -8.17 35.29 32.99
N GLN A 283 -7.48 36.25 33.62
CA GLN A 283 -8.08 37.52 34.08
C GLN A 283 -7.92 38.70 33.10
N ARG A 284 -7.40 38.49 31.89
CA ARG A 284 -7.33 39.55 30.87
C ARG A 284 -8.76 39.85 30.38
N PRO A 285 -9.33 41.05 30.59
CA PRO A 285 -10.67 41.34 30.12
C PRO A 285 -10.69 41.38 28.58
N PRO A 286 -11.81 41.01 27.92
CA PRO A 286 -11.91 41.13 26.48
C PRO A 286 -11.79 42.61 26.08
N PRO A 287 -11.17 42.93 24.93
CA PRO A 287 -11.05 44.31 24.48
C PRO A 287 -12.44 44.91 24.21
N ALA A 288 -12.73 46.06 24.80
CA ALA A 288 -13.99 46.78 24.59
C ALA A 288 -14.04 47.43 23.18
N PRO A 289 -15.22 47.53 22.54
CA PRO A 289 -15.38 48.16 21.23
C PRO A 289 -15.24 49.69 21.33
N PRO A 290 -14.75 50.39 20.30
CA PRO A 290 -14.68 51.85 20.32
C PRO A 290 -16.08 52.46 20.15
N GLN A 291 -16.52 53.25 21.13
CA GLN A 291 -17.61 54.23 20.97
C GLN A 291 -17.03 55.65 21.02
N VAL A 292 -17.25 56.42 19.96
CA VAL A 292 -17.17 57.88 20.00
C VAL A 292 -18.58 58.40 19.77
N SER A 293 -19.22 58.81 20.86
CA SER A 293 -20.48 59.55 20.87
C SER A 293 -20.17 61.04 20.76
N GLY A 294 -20.69 61.67 19.72
CA GLY A 294 -20.60 63.11 19.47
C GLY A 294 -21.57 63.52 18.38
N SER A 295 -22.87 63.43 18.67
CA SER A 295 -23.93 64.16 17.93
C SER A 295 -23.78 65.67 18.24
N PRO A 296 -24.19 66.62 17.37
CA PRO A 296 -25.51 66.56 16.74
C PRO A 296 -25.67 67.16 15.32
N LEU A 297 -26.82 66.84 14.73
CA LEU A 297 -27.60 67.58 13.73
C LEU A 297 -27.27 67.47 12.22
N CYS A 298 -28.38 67.29 11.49
CA CYS A 298 -28.66 67.53 10.06
C CYS A 298 -28.42 66.42 9.01
N ALA A 299 -29.47 66.22 8.22
CA ALA A 299 -29.76 65.25 7.15
C ALA A 299 -29.14 65.65 5.78
N PRO A 300 -29.53 65.07 4.61
CA PRO A 300 -29.44 63.68 4.15
C PRO A 300 -28.84 63.51 2.70
N LEU A 301 -28.68 62.24 2.28
CA LEU A 301 -28.69 61.68 0.89
C LEU A 301 -27.60 62.07 -0.14
N LEU A 302 -26.86 61.07 -0.68
CA LEU A 302 -26.60 60.93 -2.13
C LEU A 302 -26.03 59.54 -2.51
N ARG A 303 -26.43 59.10 -3.71
CA ARG A 303 -26.33 57.77 -4.37
C ARG A 303 -24.91 57.35 -4.82
N PRO A 304 -24.71 56.06 -5.23
CA PRO A 304 -23.38 55.46 -5.50
C PRO A 304 -22.88 55.73 -6.94
N PRO A 305 -21.57 55.60 -7.22
CA PRO A 305 -21.03 55.72 -8.57
C PRO A 305 -21.00 54.37 -9.34
N PRO A 306 -20.95 54.40 -10.70
CA PRO A 306 -21.24 53.24 -11.54
C PRO A 306 -20.01 52.52 -12.11
N ILE A 307 -20.28 51.31 -12.62
CA ILE A 307 -19.40 50.35 -13.32
C ILE A 307 -19.10 50.83 -14.77
N PRO A 308 -17.89 50.65 -15.31
CA PRO A 308 -17.60 50.92 -16.72
C PRO A 308 -17.75 49.67 -17.63
N ILE A 309 -18.34 49.86 -18.81
CA ILE A 309 -18.46 48.92 -19.96
C ILE A 309 -17.70 49.55 -21.16
N PRO A 310 -17.12 48.77 -22.09
CA PRO A 310 -15.96 49.17 -22.88
C PRO A 310 -16.32 49.93 -24.15
N ALA A 311 -15.39 50.76 -24.62
CA ALA A 311 -15.50 51.50 -25.86
C ALA A 311 -14.94 50.69 -27.05
N VAL A 312 -15.83 50.45 -28.02
CA VAL A 312 -15.55 50.11 -29.42
C VAL A 312 -15.36 51.42 -30.20
N CYS A 313 -14.53 51.36 -31.26
CA CYS A 313 -14.50 52.15 -32.51
C CYS A 313 -13.03 52.41 -32.90
N LEU A 314 -12.58 52.34 -34.15
CA LEU A 314 -13.19 52.18 -35.48
C LEU A 314 -12.09 51.67 -36.41
#